data_AF-Q27SU0-F1
#
_entry.id   AF-Q27SU0-F1
#
_cell.length_a   1.000
_cell.length_b   1.000
_cell.length_c   1.000
_cell.angle_alpha   90.00
_cell.angle_beta   90.00
_cell.angle_gamma   90.00
#
_symmetry.space_group_name_H-M   'P 1'
#
loop_
_entity.id
_entity.type
_entity.pdbx_description
1 polymer ?
#
loop_
_entity_poly.entity_id
_entity_poly.type
_entity_poly.pdbx_seq_one_letter_code
_entity_poly.pdbx_strand_id
1 'polypeptide(L)'
;DYKYPSTKYDQVFAPEFNHAMENIGLVTFNEHYTFKETPTTYARANRADTILHEMAHMWFGNLVTPVWWDGLWLNESFATYMAAHCVCEATKFGQVAWQVFNSTMKEWAYREDQLSTTHPIQGEVADTDQTLLNFDGITYGKGASLLKQLVSIVGVQGFKLGMVYYFKKYQWKNTVIDDFLDALEHGAVESGRGSFNAREWSKEWLQTAGLNSLIPVCECKSGKIHKFCVHQAGTTEHPTLR
;
A
#
# COMPACT_ATOMS: atom_id res chain seq x y z
N ASP A 1 8.73 17.66 -8.98
CA ASP A 1 9.53 16.41 -9.01
C ASP A 1 10.61 16.42 -7.93
N TYR A 2 10.98 15.22 -7.47
CA TYR A 2 12.07 14.95 -6.52
C TYR A 2 12.93 13.83 -7.13
N LYS A 3 14.26 13.98 -7.16
CA LYS A 3 15.17 13.03 -7.84
C LYS A 3 15.47 11.82 -6.95
N TYR A 4 16.01 10.76 -7.54
CA TYR A 4 16.58 9.66 -6.78
C TYR A 4 17.60 10.19 -5.75
N PRO A 5 17.47 9.84 -4.45
CA PRO A 5 18.22 10.53 -3.39
C PRO A 5 19.64 10.03 -3.20
N SER A 6 19.99 8.84 -3.70
CA SER A 6 21.34 8.26 -3.56
C SER A 6 22.17 8.43 -4.84
N THR A 7 23.47 8.18 -4.75
CA THR A 7 24.42 8.29 -5.89
C THR A 7 24.43 7.06 -6.79
N LYS A 8 24.00 5.90 -6.26
CA LYS A 8 23.96 4.62 -6.99
C LYS A 8 22.77 3.77 -6.55
N TYR A 9 22.45 2.76 -7.36
CA TYR A 9 21.46 1.73 -7.08
C TYR A 9 22.01 0.38 -7.53
N ASP A 10 22.66 -0.34 -6.61
CA ASP A 10 23.15 -1.69 -6.88
C ASP A 10 22.08 -2.72 -6.49
N GLN A 11 22.02 -3.81 -7.24
CA GLN A 11 21.18 -4.97 -6.95
C GLN A 11 22.10 -6.19 -6.78
N VAL A 12 22.00 -6.86 -5.64
CA VAL A 12 22.88 -7.99 -5.30
C VAL A 12 22.05 -9.24 -5.05
N PHE A 13 22.47 -10.35 -5.65
CA PHE A 13 21.95 -11.65 -5.32
C PHE A 13 22.50 -12.11 -3.97
N ALA A 14 21.61 -12.34 -3.00
CA ALA A 14 21.92 -12.84 -1.67
C ALA A 14 21.27 -14.24 -1.51
N PRO A 15 22.04 -15.34 -1.62
CA PRO A 15 21.51 -16.70 -1.53
C PRO A 15 20.99 -17.00 -0.12
N GLU A 16 19.90 -17.79 -0.04
CA GLU A 16 19.27 -18.22 1.22
C GLU A 16 18.78 -17.05 2.09
N PHE A 17 18.63 -15.86 1.49
CA PHE A 17 18.11 -14.69 2.17
C PHE A 17 16.58 -14.73 2.18
N ASN A 18 15.98 -14.40 3.33
CA ASN A 18 14.55 -14.62 3.56
C ASN A 18 13.67 -13.89 2.54
N HIS A 19 14.00 -12.64 2.20
CA HIS A 19 13.21 -11.79 1.29
C HIS A 19 14.10 -10.92 0.38
N ALA A 20 13.57 -9.82 -0.15
CA ALA A 20 14.39 -8.70 -0.62
C ALA A 20 14.60 -7.71 0.54
N MET A 21 15.54 -6.76 0.38
CA MET A 21 15.77 -5.72 1.39
C MET A 21 16.31 -4.44 0.75
N GLU A 22 15.72 -3.32 1.16
CA GLU A 22 15.84 -1.99 0.58
C GLU A 22 17.11 -1.21 1.01
N ASN A 23 18.21 -1.90 1.33
CA ASN A 23 19.41 -1.23 1.85
C ASN A 23 19.88 -0.12 0.89
N ILE A 24 20.12 1.09 1.41
CA ILE A 24 20.41 2.28 0.60
C ILE A 24 21.63 2.03 -0.29
N GLY A 25 21.41 2.03 -1.61
CA GLY A 25 22.45 1.84 -2.61
C GLY A 25 22.97 0.41 -2.76
N LEU A 26 22.38 -0.58 -2.08
CA LEU A 26 22.74 -2.00 -2.17
C LEU A 26 21.52 -2.90 -1.89
N VAL A 27 20.55 -2.90 -2.79
CA VAL A 27 19.33 -3.69 -2.63
C VAL A 27 19.64 -5.17 -2.83
N THR A 28 19.18 -6.01 -1.90
CA THR A 28 19.41 -7.46 -1.96
C THR A 28 18.17 -8.21 -2.47
N PHE A 29 18.39 -9.23 -3.30
CA PHE A 29 17.35 -10.13 -3.80
C PHE A 29 17.77 -11.58 -3.63
N ASN A 30 16.84 -12.46 -3.29
CA ASN A 30 17.12 -13.88 -3.16
C ASN A 30 16.93 -14.67 -4.48
N GLU A 31 17.06 -15.99 -4.40
CA GLU A 31 17.06 -16.90 -5.55
C GLU A 31 15.74 -16.94 -6.32
N HIS A 32 14.61 -16.55 -5.71
CA HIS A 32 13.30 -16.54 -6.38
C HIS A 32 13.25 -15.58 -7.58
N TYR A 33 14.16 -14.61 -7.63
CA TYR A 33 14.26 -13.61 -8.70
C TYR A 33 15.31 -13.95 -9.76
N THR A 34 16.03 -15.06 -9.58
CA THR A 34 17.08 -15.55 -10.48
C THR A 34 16.60 -16.83 -11.17
N PHE A 35 16.27 -16.73 -12.45
CA PHE A 35 15.67 -17.84 -13.19
C PHE A 35 16.72 -18.66 -13.94
N LYS A 36 16.71 -19.99 -13.74
CA LYS A 36 17.58 -20.94 -14.47
C LYS A 36 17.07 -21.23 -15.89
N GLU A 37 15.76 -21.13 -16.09
CA GLU A 37 15.08 -21.38 -17.35
C GLU A 37 14.31 -20.14 -17.79
N THR A 38 13.70 -20.18 -18.98
CA THR A 38 12.90 -19.06 -19.49
C THR A 38 11.70 -18.81 -18.57
N PRO A 39 11.63 -17.67 -17.86
CA PRO A 39 10.54 -17.41 -16.92
C PRO A 39 9.25 -17.02 -17.64
N THR A 40 8.12 -17.38 -17.03
CA THR A 40 6.78 -16.97 -17.48
C THR A 40 6.60 -15.45 -17.43
N THR A 41 5.59 -14.92 -18.12
CA THR A 41 5.23 -13.50 -18.03
C THR A 41 4.94 -13.09 -16.59
N TYR A 42 4.21 -13.94 -15.84
CA TYR A 42 3.93 -13.72 -14.43
C TYR A 42 5.20 -13.61 -13.60
N ALA A 43 6.15 -14.55 -13.73
CA ALA A 43 7.40 -14.53 -12.98
C ALA A 43 8.24 -13.28 -13.30
N ARG A 44 8.26 -12.82 -14.56
CA ARG A 44 8.93 -11.57 -14.94
C ARG A 44 8.24 -10.33 -14.38
N ALA A 45 6.90 -10.31 -14.36
CA ALA A 45 6.12 -9.22 -13.80
C ALA A 45 6.30 -9.15 -12.28
N ASN A 46 6.28 -10.29 -11.58
CA ASN A 46 6.53 -10.38 -10.15
C ASN A 46 7.95 -9.91 -9.77
N ARG A 47 8.97 -10.28 -10.56
CA ARG A 47 10.32 -9.73 -10.34
C ARG A 47 10.39 -8.22 -10.57
N ALA A 48 9.71 -7.71 -11.59
CA ALA A 48 9.66 -6.26 -11.83
C ALA A 48 8.96 -5.53 -10.70
N ASP A 49 7.89 -6.11 -10.15
CA ASP A 49 7.18 -5.61 -8.98
C ASP A 49 8.09 -5.52 -7.76
N THR A 50 8.78 -6.61 -7.39
CA THR A 50 9.73 -6.58 -6.26
C THR A 50 10.85 -5.57 -6.49
N ILE A 51 11.45 -5.49 -7.68
CA ILE A 51 12.49 -4.47 -7.96
C ILE A 51 11.96 -3.04 -7.73
N LEU A 52 10.72 -2.77 -8.12
CA LEU A 52 10.11 -1.44 -7.97
C LEU A 52 9.63 -1.18 -6.53
N HIS A 53 9.27 -2.23 -5.78
CA HIS A 53 8.99 -2.17 -4.33
C HIS A 53 10.23 -1.69 -3.58
N GLU A 54 11.35 -2.40 -3.74
CA GLU A 54 12.62 -2.02 -3.10
C GLU A 54 13.14 -0.64 -3.55
N MET A 55 12.88 -0.29 -4.82
CA MET A 55 13.23 1.04 -5.33
C MET A 55 12.38 2.15 -4.72
N ALA A 56 11.09 1.91 -4.48
CA ALA A 56 10.20 2.88 -3.84
C ALA A 56 10.68 3.22 -2.42
N HIS A 57 11.26 2.25 -1.72
CA HIS A 57 11.80 2.45 -0.38
C HIS A 57 12.94 3.47 -0.29
N MET A 58 13.64 3.70 -1.41
CA MET A 58 14.68 4.75 -1.51
C MET A 58 14.12 6.14 -1.15
N TRP A 59 12.81 6.35 -1.31
CA TRP A 59 12.10 7.52 -0.82
C TRP A 59 11.35 7.27 0.50
N PHE A 60 10.55 6.20 0.59
CA PHE A 60 9.76 5.88 1.80
C PHE A 60 10.41 4.77 2.62
N GLY A 61 10.87 5.11 3.82
CA GLY A 61 11.65 4.22 4.69
C GLY A 61 13.11 4.65 4.76
N ASN A 62 13.72 5.04 3.64
CA ASN A 62 15.12 5.47 3.60
C ASN A 62 15.32 6.99 3.65
N LEU A 63 14.77 7.74 2.68
CA LEU A 63 14.91 9.21 2.66
C LEU A 63 14.09 9.87 3.77
N VAL A 64 12.88 9.34 3.99
CA VAL A 64 12.00 9.73 5.09
C VAL A 64 11.60 8.46 5.82
N THR A 65 11.98 8.35 7.08
CA THR A 65 11.79 7.14 7.89
C THR A 65 10.71 7.40 8.94
N PRO A 66 9.89 6.43 9.34
CA PRO A 66 8.99 6.63 10.48
C PRO A 66 9.80 6.84 11.78
N VAL A 67 9.21 7.52 12.76
CA VAL A 67 9.80 7.66 14.11
C VAL A 67 9.78 6.33 14.85
N TRP A 68 8.73 5.53 14.65
CA TRP A 68 8.53 4.24 15.31
C TRP A 68 7.84 3.25 14.37
N TRP A 69 7.79 1.99 14.79
CA TRP A 69 7.32 0.87 13.98
C TRP A 69 5.81 0.84 13.75
N ASP A 70 5.03 1.65 14.46
CA ASP A 70 3.62 1.89 14.13
C ASP A 70 3.45 2.54 12.75
N GLY A 71 4.50 3.20 12.22
CA GLY A 71 4.57 3.68 10.85
C GLY A 71 5.03 2.66 9.81
N LEU A 72 5.27 1.39 10.17
CA LEU A 72 5.76 0.35 9.26
C LEU A 72 4.88 0.22 8.00
N TRP A 73 3.56 0.27 8.17
CA TRP A 73 2.64 0.16 7.04
C TRP A 73 2.88 1.25 6.01
N LEU A 74 3.26 2.47 6.41
CA LEU A 74 3.49 3.55 5.47
C LEU A 74 4.72 3.26 4.60
N ASN A 75 5.72 2.53 5.11
CA ASN A 75 6.82 2.06 4.29
C ASN A 75 6.33 0.97 3.32
N GLU A 76 5.75 -0.11 3.85
CA GLU A 76 5.46 -1.33 3.09
C GLU A 76 4.25 -1.20 2.15
N SER A 77 3.14 -0.64 2.64
CA SER A 77 1.96 -0.38 1.80
C SER A 77 2.29 0.57 0.67
N PHE A 78 3.08 1.61 0.94
CA PHE A 78 3.45 2.59 -0.07
C PHE A 78 4.33 1.96 -1.13
N ALA A 79 5.36 1.21 -0.73
CA ALA A 79 6.21 0.47 -1.65
C ALA A 79 5.39 -0.53 -2.49
N THR A 80 4.48 -1.28 -1.87
CA THR A 80 3.60 -2.24 -2.55
C THR A 80 2.69 -1.56 -3.57
N TYR A 81 2.05 -0.43 -3.19
CA TYR A 81 1.19 0.32 -4.11
C TYR A 81 2.00 0.92 -5.27
N MET A 82 3.14 1.54 -4.98
CA MET A 82 3.99 2.16 -5.99
C MET A 82 4.61 1.13 -6.93
N ALA A 83 4.97 -0.05 -6.43
CA ALA A 83 5.43 -1.16 -7.26
C ALA A 83 4.39 -1.51 -8.32
N ALA A 84 3.17 -1.85 -7.91
CA ALA A 84 2.09 -2.20 -8.83
C ALA A 84 1.76 -1.05 -9.81
N HIS A 85 1.73 0.20 -9.32
CA HIS A 85 1.50 1.37 -10.16
C HIS A 85 2.62 1.57 -11.18
N CYS A 86 3.89 1.51 -10.78
CA CYS A 86 5.03 1.68 -11.67
C CYS A 86 5.20 0.52 -12.65
N VAL A 87 4.91 -0.73 -12.25
CA VAL A 87 4.86 -1.86 -13.20
C VAL A 87 3.81 -1.57 -14.27
N CYS A 88 2.63 -1.09 -13.87
CA CYS A 88 1.53 -0.77 -14.80
C CYS A 88 1.90 0.36 -15.76
N GLU A 89 2.42 1.47 -15.25
CA GLU A 89 2.59 2.69 -16.04
C GLU A 89 3.94 2.79 -16.76
N ALA A 90 4.99 2.16 -16.22
CA ALA A 90 6.37 2.36 -16.69
C ALA A 90 7.01 1.11 -17.30
N THR A 91 6.28 0.00 -17.44
CA THR A 91 6.82 -1.24 -18.01
C THR A 91 5.89 -1.86 -19.05
N LYS A 92 6.39 -2.86 -19.78
CA LYS A 92 5.62 -3.61 -20.77
C LYS A 92 4.52 -4.52 -20.19
N PHE A 93 4.45 -4.68 -18.86
CA PHE A 93 3.47 -5.57 -18.24
C PHE A 93 2.09 -4.91 -18.13
N GLY A 94 2.03 -3.58 -18.07
CA GLY A 94 0.75 -2.84 -18.11
C GLY A 94 -0.23 -3.32 -17.05
N GLN A 95 -1.49 -3.49 -17.44
CA GLN A 95 -2.58 -3.90 -16.55
C GLN A 95 -2.38 -5.27 -15.88
N VAL A 96 -1.45 -6.11 -16.36
CA VAL A 96 -1.09 -7.37 -15.69
C VAL A 96 -0.61 -7.11 -14.25
N ALA A 97 0.01 -5.96 -13.97
CA ALA A 97 0.42 -5.56 -12.63
C ALA A 97 -0.75 -5.60 -11.63
N TRP A 98 -1.87 -4.98 -11.99
CA TRP A 98 -3.07 -4.95 -11.15
C TRP A 98 -3.77 -6.31 -11.06
N GLN A 99 -3.65 -7.16 -12.07
CA GLN A 99 -4.14 -8.54 -12.00
C GLN A 99 -3.34 -9.33 -10.97
N VAL A 100 -2.01 -9.26 -11.01
CA VAL A 100 -1.12 -9.88 -10.03
C VAL A 100 -1.43 -9.35 -8.63
N PHE A 101 -1.46 -8.02 -8.44
CA PHE A 101 -1.80 -7.40 -7.16
C PHE A 101 -3.14 -7.92 -6.60
N ASN A 102 -4.17 -8.01 -7.44
CA ASN A 102 -5.48 -8.47 -7.00
C ASN A 102 -5.49 -9.96 -6.63
N SER A 103 -4.77 -10.81 -7.36
CA SER A 103 -4.71 -12.26 -7.10
C SER A 103 -3.69 -12.66 -6.02
N THR A 104 -2.85 -11.74 -5.56
CA THR A 104 -1.85 -12.03 -4.51
C THR A 104 -2.10 -11.14 -3.29
N MET A 105 -1.71 -9.87 -3.36
CA MET A 105 -1.70 -8.94 -2.22
C MET A 105 -3.12 -8.69 -1.69
N LYS A 106 -4.08 -8.40 -2.59
CA LYS A 106 -5.45 -8.11 -2.17
C LYS A 106 -6.17 -9.34 -1.64
N GLU A 107 -5.96 -10.51 -2.24
CA GLU A 107 -6.52 -11.76 -1.74
C GLU A 107 -5.97 -12.09 -0.35
N TRP A 108 -4.64 -11.98 -0.18
CA TRP A 108 -3.99 -12.21 1.11
C TRP A 108 -4.52 -11.27 2.19
N ALA A 109 -4.64 -9.98 1.88
CA ALA A 109 -5.23 -8.99 2.78
C ALA A 109 -6.64 -9.37 3.25
N TYR A 110 -7.50 -9.81 2.34
CA TYR A 110 -8.85 -10.24 2.71
C TYR A 110 -8.84 -11.46 3.62
N ARG A 111 -7.92 -12.41 3.43
CA ARG A 111 -7.81 -13.57 4.30
C ARG A 111 -7.38 -13.17 5.71
N GLU A 112 -6.30 -12.38 5.84
CA GLU A 112 -5.79 -11.94 7.16
C GLU A 112 -6.82 -11.08 7.91
N ASP A 113 -7.48 -10.15 7.22
CA ASP A 113 -8.43 -9.22 7.83
C ASP A 113 -9.77 -9.88 8.26
N GLN A 114 -9.96 -11.17 7.93
CA GLN A 114 -11.08 -12.00 8.40
C GLN A 114 -10.73 -12.88 9.61
N LEU A 115 -9.44 -13.01 9.95
CA LEU A 115 -9.02 -13.83 11.07
C LEU A 115 -9.29 -13.10 12.40
N SER A 116 -9.38 -13.86 13.48
CA SER A 116 -9.48 -13.30 14.84
C SER A 116 -8.25 -12.49 15.25
N THR A 117 -7.16 -12.59 14.49
CA THR A 117 -5.91 -11.83 14.66
C THR A 117 -5.90 -10.52 13.86
N THR A 118 -7.00 -10.13 13.21
CA THR A 118 -7.09 -8.84 12.50
C THR A 118 -6.72 -7.67 13.41
N HIS A 119 -6.11 -6.66 12.81
CA HIS A 119 -5.71 -5.42 13.47
C HIS A 119 -5.91 -4.21 12.53
N PRO A 120 -5.97 -2.98 13.06
CA PRO A 120 -5.92 -1.79 12.22
C PRO A 120 -4.56 -1.68 11.52
N ILE A 121 -4.52 -1.04 10.36
CA ILE A 121 -3.26 -0.80 9.62
C ILE A 121 -2.35 0.14 10.40
N GLN A 122 -2.93 1.21 10.96
CA GLN A 122 -2.27 2.09 11.91
C GLN A 122 -2.84 1.79 13.30
N GLY A 123 -2.02 1.21 14.17
CA GLY A 123 -2.37 0.90 15.55
C GLY A 123 -1.15 1.05 16.47
N GLU A 124 -1.36 0.80 17.76
CA GLU A 124 -0.26 0.81 18.73
C GLU A 124 0.64 -0.42 18.54
N VAL A 125 1.95 -0.17 18.48
CA VAL A 125 2.99 -1.20 18.40
C VAL A 125 3.92 -1.01 19.59
N ALA A 126 3.86 -1.94 20.55
CA ALA A 126 4.57 -1.83 21.81
C ALA A 126 6.08 -2.05 21.66
N ASP A 127 6.48 -2.98 20.80
CA ASP A 127 7.86 -3.40 20.63
C ASP A 127 8.13 -3.98 19.23
N THR A 128 9.40 -4.35 19.00
CA THR A 128 9.86 -4.94 17.75
C THR A 128 9.29 -6.33 17.50
N ASP A 129 8.94 -7.09 18.53
CA ASP A 129 8.40 -8.44 18.36
C ASP A 129 6.97 -8.36 17.83
N GLN A 130 6.17 -7.43 18.37
CA GLN A 130 4.85 -7.12 17.81
C GLN A 130 4.97 -6.56 16.38
N THR A 131 6.01 -5.77 16.11
CA THR A 131 6.27 -5.26 14.75
C THR A 131 6.47 -6.41 13.76
N LEU A 132 7.23 -7.44 14.14
CA LEU A 132 7.49 -8.61 13.29
C LEU A 132 6.20 -9.35 12.91
N LEU A 133 5.20 -9.35 13.79
CA LEU A 133 3.88 -9.93 13.51
C LEU A 133 3.05 -9.11 12.51
N ASN A 134 3.34 -7.81 12.40
CA ASN A 134 2.63 -6.91 11.48
C ASN A 134 3.23 -6.94 10.06
N PHE A 135 4.25 -7.76 9.76
CA PHE A 135 4.68 -7.99 8.37
C PHE A 135 3.74 -8.97 7.66
N ASP A 136 2.50 -8.53 7.43
CA ASP A 136 1.39 -9.41 7.06
C ASP A 136 0.51 -8.84 5.92
N GLY A 137 -0.57 -9.54 5.59
CA GLY A 137 -1.47 -9.14 4.52
C GLY A 137 -2.20 -7.82 4.79
N ILE A 138 -2.32 -7.39 6.06
CA ILE A 138 -2.93 -6.13 6.44
C ILE A 138 -1.98 -4.97 6.11
N THR A 139 -0.73 -5.05 6.57
CA THR A 139 0.31 -4.03 6.35
C THR A 139 0.69 -3.90 4.88
N TYR A 140 0.73 -5.00 4.12
CA TYR A 140 1.06 -4.96 2.69
C TYR A 140 -0.18 -4.75 1.84
N GLY A 141 -1.06 -5.74 1.78
CA GLY A 141 -2.14 -5.80 0.80
C GLY A 141 -3.33 -4.87 1.12
N LYS A 142 -3.78 -4.82 2.38
CA LYS A 142 -4.91 -3.96 2.78
C LYS A 142 -4.49 -2.50 2.66
N GLY A 143 -3.36 -2.12 3.26
CA GLY A 143 -2.88 -0.74 3.21
C GLY A 143 -2.54 -0.27 1.79
N ALA A 144 -1.93 -1.09 0.93
CA ALA A 144 -1.73 -0.74 -0.49
C ALA A 144 -3.04 -0.59 -1.26
N SER A 145 -4.04 -1.42 -0.95
CA SER A 145 -5.40 -1.29 -1.53
C SER A 145 -6.06 0.02 -1.12
N LEU A 146 -5.86 0.46 0.13
CA LEU A 146 -6.34 1.75 0.60
C LEU A 146 -5.58 2.92 -0.01
N LEU A 147 -4.27 2.81 -0.21
CA LEU A 147 -3.52 3.84 -0.95
C LEU A 147 -4.04 3.98 -2.38
N LYS A 148 -4.36 2.86 -3.06
CA LYS A 148 -5.01 2.91 -4.38
C LYS A 148 -6.38 3.62 -4.34
N GLN A 149 -7.18 3.39 -3.30
CA GLN A 149 -8.45 4.10 -3.08
C GLN A 149 -8.21 5.58 -2.81
N LEU A 150 -7.31 5.92 -1.90
CA LEU A 150 -6.90 7.28 -1.56
C LEU A 150 -6.49 8.06 -2.81
N VAL A 151 -5.62 7.50 -3.66
CA VAL A 151 -5.20 8.14 -4.91
C VAL A 151 -6.36 8.36 -5.86
N SER A 152 -7.39 7.50 -5.85
CA SER A 152 -8.62 7.74 -6.62
C SER A 152 -9.46 8.90 -6.07
N ILE A 153 -9.42 9.13 -4.75
CA ILE A 153 -10.12 10.23 -4.07
C ILE A 153 -9.41 11.56 -4.31
N VAL A 154 -8.10 11.64 -4.05
CA VAL A 154 -7.31 12.88 -4.19
C VAL A 154 -6.82 13.14 -5.62
N GLY A 155 -6.90 12.13 -6.49
CA GLY A 155 -6.38 12.16 -7.84
C GLY A 155 -4.86 11.98 -7.90
N VAL A 156 -4.37 11.40 -9.00
CA VAL A 156 -2.94 11.13 -9.21
C VAL A 156 -2.09 12.41 -9.10
N GLN A 157 -2.58 13.53 -9.63
CA GLN A 157 -1.88 14.81 -9.55
C GLN A 157 -1.81 15.34 -8.11
N GLY A 158 -2.91 15.26 -7.35
CA GLY A 158 -2.92 15.66 -5.96
C GLY A 158 -1.99 14.82 -5.10
N PHE A 159 -2.04 13.50 -5.28
CA PHE A 159 -1.12 12.59 -4.62
C PHE A 159 0.35 12.91 -4.95
N LYS A 160 0.68 13.11 -6.23
CA LYS A 160 2.04 13.48 -6.66
C LYS A 160 2.51 14.79 -6.00
N LEU A 161 1.67 15.81 -5.97
CA LEU A 161 1.99 17.10 -5.33
C LEU A 161 2.24 16.92 -3.83
N GLY A 162 1.39 16.13 -3.15
CA GLY A 162 1.55 15.78 -1.75
C GLY A 162 2.87 15.06 -1.49
N MET A 163 3.22 14.05 -2.28
CA MET A 163 4.49 13.32 -2.11
C MET A 163 5.70 14.21 -2.37
N VAL A 164 5.66 15.08 -3.38
CA VAL A 164 6.74 16.06 -3.62
C VAL A 164 6.89 17.02 -2.44
N TYR A 165 5.78 17.50 -1.87
CA TYR A 165 5.79 18.34 -0.68
C TYR A 165 6.39 17.59 0.52
N TYR A 166 5.92 16.36 0.77
CA TYR A 166 6.39 15.48 1.84
C TYR A 166 7.90 15.29 1.79
N PHE A 167 8.44 14.80 0.68
CA PHE A 167 9.87 14.54 0.56
C PHE A 167 10.71 15.81 0.68
N LYS A 168 10.27 16.93 0.09
CA LYS A 168 11.03 18.18 0.21
C LYS A 168 11.10 18.68 1.65
N LYS A 169 10.01 18.54 2.41
CA LYS A 169 9.89 19.02 3.79
C LYS A 169 10.61 18.11 4.79
N TYR A 170 10.54 16.80 4.58
CA TYR A 170 10.98 15.78 5.54
C TYR A 170 12.19 14.95 5.11
N GLN A 171 12.81 15.22 3.96
CA GLN A 171 14.07 14.57 3.57
C GLN A 171 15.09 14.53 4.71
N TRP A 172 15.68 13.35 4.93
CA TRP A 172 16.68 13.08 5.96
C TRP A 172 16.17 13.26 7.40
N LYS A 173 14.86 13.06 7.61
CA LYS A 173 14.22 13.14 8.92
C LYS A 173 13.32 11.94 9.17
N ASN A 174 12.96 11.80 10.45
CA ASN A 174 11.90 10.93 10.87
C ASN A 174 10.54 11.66 10.86
N THR A 175 9.46 10.91 10.64
CA THR A 175 8.09 11.44 10.53
C THR A 175 7.08 10.61 11.31
N VAL A 176 5.97 11.24 11.67
CA VAL A 176 4.78 10.58 12.21
C VAL A 176 3.66 10.59 11.17
N ILE A 177 2.59 9.82 11.39
CA ILE A 177 1.48 9.73 10.42
C ILE A 177 0.87 11.10 10.08
N ASP A 178 0.79 12.02 11.04
CA ASP A 178 0.22 13.35 10.80
C ASP A 178 1.01 14.16 9.75
N ASP A 179 2.33 13.97 9.66
CA ASP A 179 3.16 14.61 8.63
C ASP A 179 2.77 14.14 7.22
N PHE A 180 2.43 12.87 7.08
CA PHE A 180 1.96 12.28 5.82
C PHE A 180 0.54 12.76 5.49
N LEU A 181 -0.37 12.78 6.47
CA LEU A 181 -1.74 13.27 6.28
C LEU A 181 -1.76 14.75 5.87
N ASP A 182 -0.92 15.59 6.49
CA ASP A 182 -0.72 16.99 6.09
C ASP A 182 -0.30 17.13 4.63
N ALA A 183 0.64 16.28 4.19
CA ALA A 183 1.11 16.31 2.82
C ALA A 183 0.03 15.88 1.82
N LEU A 184 -0.81 14.90 2.18
CA LEU A 184 -1.96 14.49 1.36
C LEU A 184 -2.98 15.62 1.22
N GLU A 185 -3.33 16.30 2.31
CA GLU A 185 -4.26 17.45 2.27
C GLU A 185 -3.68 18.60 1.47
N HIS A 186 -2.39 18.90 1.63
CA HIS A 186 -1.70 19.90 0.81
C HIS A 186 -1.83 19.57 -0.69
N GLY A 187 -1.51 18.35 -1.09
CA GLY A 187 -1.64 17.92 -2.48
C GLY A 187 -3.08 17.93 -3.00
N ALA A 188 -4.05 17.55 -2.15
CA ALA A 188 -5.47 17.60 -2.49
C ALA A 188 -5.94 19.05 -2.72
N VAL A 189 -5.56 20.00 -1.86
CA VAL A 189 -5.86 21.43 -2.04
C VAL A 189 -5.26 21.97 -3.33
N GLU A 190 -3.97 21.74 -3.57
CA GLU A 190 -3.25 22.23 -4.76
C GLU A 190 -3.81 21.66 -6.09
N SER A 191 -4.45 20.49 -6.04
CA SER A 191 -5.10 19.86 -7.21
C SER A 191 -6.60 20.13 -7.32
N GLY A 192 -7.16 21.02 -6.50
CA GLY A 192 -8.58 21.40 -6.57
C GLY A 192 -9.54 20.44 -5.85
N ARG A 193 -9.04 19.57 -4.97
CA ARG A 193 -9.80 18.63 -4.13
C ARG A 193 -9.71 18.96 -2.64
N GLY A 194 -9.70 20.24 -2.30
CA GLY A 194 -9.52 20.72 -0.91
C GLY A 194 -10.63 20.35 0.08
N SER A 195 -11.69 19.66 -0.34
CA SER A 195 -12.71 19.09 0.56
C SER A 195 -12.30 17.74 1.15
N PHE A 196 -11.18 17.15 0.70
CA PHE A 196 -10.68 15.90 1.26
C PHE A 196 -10.12 16.14 2.67
N ASN A 197 -10.62 15.38 3.65
CA ASN A 197 -10.14 15.38 5.02
C ASN A 197 -9.34 14.09 5.27
N ALA A 198 -8.01 14.21 5.35
CA ALA A 198 -7.13 13.05 5.49
C ALA A 198 -7.23 12.45 6.90
N ARG A 199 -7.56 13.24 7.91
CA ARG A 199 -7.70 12.78 9.29
C ARG A 199 -8.93 11.92 9.49
N GLU A 200 -10.07 12.36 8.95
CA GLU A 200 -11.30 11.57 8.94
C GLU A 200 -11.10 10.27 8.17
N TRP A 201 -10.49 10.35 6.97
CA TRP A 201 -10.14 9.16 6.20
C TRP A 201 -9.21 8.21 6.96
N SER A 202 -8.16 8.71 7.60
CA SER A 202 -7.21 7.91 8.38
C SER A 202 -7.90 7.21 9.55
N LYS A 203 -8.76 7.94 10.27
CA LYS A 203 -9.54 7.38 11.38
C LYS A 203 -10.44 6.23 10.93
N GLU A 204 -11.11 6.37 9.80
CA GLU A 204 -12.01 5.33 9.29
C GLU A 204 -11.27 4.14 8.69
N TRP A 205 -10.23 4.38 7.89
CA TRP A 205 -9.63 3.35 7.04
C TRP A 205 -8.34 2.76 7.57
N LEU A 206 -7.53 3.55 8.29
CA LEU A 206 -6.25 3.09 8.83
C LEU A 206 -6.39 2.63 10.28
N GLN A 207 -7.21 3.31 11.09
CA GLN A 207 -7.30 3.09 12.53
C GLN A 207 -8.42 2.12 12.95
N THR A 208 -9.13 1.48 12.00
CA THR A 208 -10.15 0.48 12.32
C THR A 208 -9.90 -0.87 11.64
N ALA A 209 -10.03 -1.95 12.42
CA ALA A 209 -9.85 -3.32 12.00
C ALA A 209 -11.12 -3.90 11.31
N GLY A 210 -10.96 -5.07 10.68
CA GLY A 210 -12.06 -5.85 10.10
C GLY A 210 -12.55 -5.33 8.75
N LEU A 211 -13.49 -6.06 8.16
CA LEU A 211 -14.06 -5.80 6.83
C LEU A 211 -15.56 -5.50 6.92
N ASN A 212 -16.10 -4.90 5.87
CA ASN A 212 -17.54 -4.81 5.70
C ASN A 212 -18.04 -5.86 4.70
N SER A 213 -19.14 -6.50 5.05
CA SER A 213 -19.92 -7.33 4.13
C SER A 213 -20.85 -6.45 3.31
N LEU A 214 -20.88 -6.65 2.00
CA LEU A 214 -21.81 -5.98 1.08
C LEU A 214 -22.77 -7.03 0.50
N ILE A 215 -24.02 -7.00 0.95
CA ILE A 215 -25.04 -8.00 0.59
C ILE A 215 -26.04 -7.34 -0.37
N PRO A 216 -26.06 -7.71 -1.66
CA PRO A 216 -27.06 -7.21 -2.58
C PRO A 216 -28.42 -7.84 -2.27
N VAL A 217 -29.44 -7.00 -2.12
CA VAL A 217 -30.83 -7.39 -1.94
C VAL A 217 -31.63 -6.86 -3.13
N CYS A 218 -32.27 -7.78 -3.85
CA CYS A 218 -32.97 -7.51 -5.08
C CYS A 218 -34.42 -8.00 -4.99
N GLU A 219 -35.37 -7.11 -5.26
CA GLU A 219 -36.78 -7.44 -5.42
C GLU A 219 -37.11 -7.42 -6.91
N CYS A 220 -37.51 -8.55 -7.49
CA CYS A 220 -37.83 -8.67 -8.92
C CYS A 220 -39.35 -8.77 -9.15
N LYS A 221 -39.86 -8.06 -10.16
CA LYS A 221 -41.25 -8.17 -10.66
C LYS A 221 -41.23 -8.35 -12.17
N SER A 222 -41.95 -9.35 -12.67
CA SER A 222 -42.06 -9.65 -14.12
C SER A 222 -40.71 -9.77 -14.84
N GLY A 223 -39.74 -10.45 -14.23
CA GLY A 223 -38.39 -10.63 -14.79
C GLY A 223 -37.53 -9.37 -14.82
N LYS A 224 -37.97 -8.27 -14.17
CA LYS A 224 -37.21 -7.02 -14.04
C LYS A 224 -36.92 -6.71 -12.57
N ILE A 225 -35.76 -6.11 -12.31
CA ILE A 225 -35.41 -5.58 -10.99
C ILE A 225 -36.37 -4.42 -10.70
N HIS A 226 -37.19 -4.57 -9.66
CA HIS A 226 -38.11 -3.55 -9.18
C HIS A 226 -37.47 -2.67 -8.10
N LYS A 227 -36.61 -3.27 -7.27
CA LYS A 227 -35.82 -2.57 -6.26
C LYS A 227 -34.50 -3.30 -6.05
N PHE A 228 -33.44 -2.53 -5.86
CA PHE A 228 -32.11 -3.03 -5.55
C PHE A 228 -31.50 -2.17 -4.44
N CYS A 229 -31.02 -2.81 -3.38
CA CYS A 229 -30.26 -2.16 -2.33
C CYS A 229 -29.05 -3.03 -1.96
N VAL A 230 -27.99 -2.38 -1.49
CA VAL A 230 -26.82 -3.07 -0.94
C VAL A 230 -26.83 -2.84 0.56
N HIS A 231 -26.92 -3.92 1.34
CA HIS A 231 -26.80 -3.86 2.78
C HIS A 231 -25.33 -4.00 3.16
N GLN A 232 -24.80 -2.98 3.81
CA GLN A 232 -23.46 -2.98 4.36
C GLN A 232 -23.50 -3.33 5.85
N ALA A 233 -22.64 -4.24 6.29
CA ALA A 233 -22.57 -4.67 7.70
C ALA A 233 -21.12 -4.93 8.14
N GLY A 234 -20.81 -4.61 9.40
CA GLY A 234 -19.60 -5.00 10.11
C GLY A 234 -19.86 -6.18 11.06
N THR A 235 -18.83 -6.67 11.73
CA THR A 235 -19.00 -7.70 12.78
C THR A 235 -19.35 -7.06 14.12
N THR A 236 -19.70 -7.87 15.12
CA THR A 236 -19.93 -7.36 16.49
C THR A 236 -18.63 -6.78 17.09
N GLU A 237 -17.50 -7.40 16.78
CA GLU A 237 -16.16 -7.01 17.23
C GLU A 237 -15.64 -5.80 16.44
N HIS A 238 -16.04 -5.66 15.17
CA HIS A 238 -15.62 -4.59 14.25
C HIS A 238 -16.83 -3.95 13.57
N PRO A 239 -17.58 -3.09 14.29
CA PRO A 239 -18.86 -2.55 13.81
C PRO A 239 -18.73 -1.35 12.86
N THR A 240 -17.53 -0.82 12.66
CA THR A 240 -17.30 0.37 11.81
C THR A 240 -17.68 0.08 10.36
N LEU A 241 -18.54 0.92 9.80
CA LEU A 241 -18.93 0.88 8.37
C LEU A 241 -18.21 1.98 7.60
N ARG A 242 -17.67 1.66 6.42
CA ARG A 242 -16.84 2.53 5.59
C ARG A 242 -16.96 2.24 4.10
#